data_AF-A0A060RSQ4-F1
#
_entry.id   AF-A0A060RSQ4-F1
#
_cell.length_a   1.000
_cell.length_b   1.000
_cell.length_c   1.000
_cell.angle_alpha   90.00
_cell.angle_beta   90.00
_cell.angle_gamma   90.00
#
_symmetry.space_group_name_H-M   'P 1'
#
loop_
_entity.id
_entity.type
_entity.pdbx_description
1 polymer ?
#
loop_
_entity_poly.entity_id
_entity_poly.type
_entity_poly.pdbx_seq_one_letter_code
_entity_poly.pdbx_strand_id
1 'polypeptide(L)'
;MSFFRMKRRLNFVVKRGIEELWENSFLDNNVDMKKKIEYSKTGDAWPCVLLRKKSFEDLHKLYYICLKEKNKLLGEQYFHLQNSTKMLQHGRLKKVKLTMKRILTVLSRRAIHDQCLRAKDMLKKQEEREFYEIQKFKLNEQLLCLKHKMNILKKYNSFSLEQISLTFSIKKIENKIQQIDIILNPLRKETMYLLIPHFKYQRKYSDLPGFISWKKQNIIALRNNMSKLHRLY
;
A
#
# COMPACT_ATOMS: atom_id res chain seq x y z
N MET A 1 -58.42 -22.38 28.13
CA MET A 1 -57.19 -21.57 28.22
C MET A 1 -57.04 -20.73 26.95
N SER A 2 -57.58 -19.51 26.94
CA SER A 2 -57.50 -18.61 25.79
C SER A 2 -56.19 -17.81 25.83
N PHE A 3 -55.25 -18.12 24.94
CA PHE A 3 -54.05 -17.32 24.76
C PHE A 3 -54.40 -16.00 24.05
N PHE A 4 -54.51 -14.91 24.82
CA PHE A 4 -54.50 -13.57 24.27
C PHE A 4 -53.11 -13.27 23.71
N ARG A 5 -52.96 -13.42 22.38
CA ARG A 5 -51.76 -12.99 21.68
C ARG A 5 -51.77 -11.46 21.62
N MET A 6 -51.08 -10.84 22.58
CA MET A 6 -50.83 -9.40 22.61
C MET A 6 -50.03 -9.02 21.36
N LYS A 7 -50.70 -8.60 20.29
CA LYS A 7 -50.06 -7.95 19.15
C LYS A 7 -49.54 -6.61 19.66
N ARG A 8 -48.32 -6.57 20.18
CA ARG A 8 -47.55 -5.33 20.29
C ARG A 8 -47.43 -4.78 18.87
N ARG A 9 -48.28 -3.82 18.51
CA ARG A 9 -48.04 -2.96 17.36
C ARG A 9 -46.80 -2.15 17.72
N LEU A 10 -45.63 -2.63 17.31
CA LEU A 10 -44.44 -1.78 17.21
C LEU A 10 -44.81 -0.72 16.18
N ASN A 11 -45.26 0.45 16.65
CA ASN A 11 -45.40 1.63 15.81
C ASN A 11 -43.98 2.11 15.47
N PHE A 12 -43.27 1.35 14.63
CA PHE A 12 -42.07 1.83 13.98
C PHE A 12 -42.53 2.76 12.86
N VAL A 13 -42.84 4.00 13.22
CA VAL A 13 -42.98 5.08 12.24
C VAL A 13 -41.56 5.34 11.75
N VAL A 14 -41.28 4.99 10.49
CA VAL A 14 -40.05 5.41 9.82
C VAL A 14 -40.08 6.94 9.84
N LYS A 15 -39.30 7.57 10.71
CA LYS A 15 -39.07 9.02 10.62
C LYS A 15 -38.42 9.28 9.26
N ARG A 16 -39.02 10.15 8.46
CA ARG A 16 -38.69 10.32 7.03
C ARG A 16 -37.69 11.47 6.86
N GLY A 17 -36.55 11.20 6.24
CA GLY A 17 -35.80 12.18 5.44
C GLY A 17 -34.94 13.22 6.19
N ILE A 18 -34.91 14.45 5.64
CA ILE A 18 -34.02 15.57 6.03
C ILE A 18 -34.20 15.97 7.50
N GLU A 19 -35.35 15.70 8.11
CA GLU A 19 -35.66 16.07 9.50
C GLU A 19 -34.72 15.41 10.51
N GLU A 20 -34.25 14.18 10.26
CA GLU A 20 -33.26 13.47 11.09
C GLU A 20 -31.94 14.24 11.22
N LEU A 21 -31.60 15.04 10.20
CA LEU A 21 -30.38 15.85 10.18
C LEU A 21 -30.42 16.96 11.25
N TRP A 22 -31.62 17.42 11.59
CA TRP A 22 -31.84 18.53 12.51
C TRP A 22 -32.23 18.09 13.92
N GLU A 23 -32.37 16.79 14.18
CA GLU A 23 -32.60 16.31 15.54
C GLU A 23 -31.48 16.79 16.46
N ASN A 24 -31.87 17.35 17.62
CA ASN A 24 -30.94 17.93 18.60
C ASN A 24 -30.10 19.10 18.03
N SER A 25 -30.55 19.77 16.97
CA SER A 25 -29.96 20.99 16.39
C SER A 25 -30.51 22.24 17.05
N PHE A 26 -29.88 23.38 16.80
CA PHE A 26 -30.53 24.67 17.08
C PHE A 26 -31.81 24.90 16.25
N LEU A 27 -31.91 24.23 15.10
CA LEU A 27 -33.05 24.27 14.18
C LEU A 27 -34.21 23.34 14.55
N ASP A 28 -34.06 22.53 15.61
CA ASP A 28 -35.12 21.62 16.04
C ASP A 28 -36.25 22.37 16.76
N ASN A 29 -37.44 22.45 16.17
CA ASN A 29 -38.57 23.17 16.77
C ASN A 29 -39.13 22.48 18.03
N ASN A 30 -38.84 21.19 18.23
CA ASN A 30 -39.44 20.39 19.30
C ASN A 30 -38.68 20.50 20.63
N VAL A 31 -37.53 21.18 20.67
CA VAL A 31 -36.60 21.18 21.80
C VAL A 31 -36.39 22.58 22.36
N ASP A 32 -36.48 22.72 23.68
CA ASP A 32 -36.21 23.98 24.39
C ASP A 32 -34.77 24.48 24.17
N MET A 33 -34.59 25.80 24.17
CA MET A 33 -33.27 26.43 23.98
C MET A 33 -32.22 26.00 25.02
N LYS A 34 -32.62 25.74 26.27
CA LYS A 34 -31.69 25.26 27.32
C LYS A 34 -31.06 23.91 26.95
N LYS A 35 -31.89 22.96 26.48
CA LYS A 35 -31.45 21.63 26.04
C LYS A 35 -30.58 21.72 24.78
N LYS A 36 -30.92 22.61 23.84
CA LYS A 36 -30.09 22.88 22.65
C LYS A 36 -28.68 23.36 23.01
N ILE A 37 -28.57 24.25 24.00
CA ILE A 37 -27.27 24.71 24.49
C ILE A 37 -26.49 23.56 25.13
N GLU A 38 -27.14 22.68 25.88
CA GLU A 38 -26.50 21.49 26.45
C GLU A 38 -25.96 20.54 25.35
N TYR A 39 -26.75 20.22 24.32
CA TYR A 39 -26.30 19.38 23.20
C TYR A 39 -25.18 20.00 22.38
N SER A 40 -25.11 21.33 22.32
CA SER A 40 -24.04 22.02 21.60
C SER A 40 -22.68 21.91 22.32
N LYS A 41 -22.65 21.69 23.64
CA LYS A 41 -21.40 21.54 24.40
C LYS A 41 -20.65 20.30 23.90
N THR A 42 -19.57 20.55 23.18
CA THR A 42 -18.72 19.52 22.59
C THR A 42 -17.32 19.57 23.15
N GLY A 43 -16.74 18.39 23.38
CA GLY A 43 -15.34 18.23 23.73
C GLY A 43 -14.40 18.59 22.57
N ASP A 44 -13.16 18.11 22.67
CA ASP A 44 -12.14 18.40 21.66
C ASP A 44 -12.21 17.51 20.42
N ALA A 45 -11.57 17.99 19.35
CA ALA A 45 -11.39 17.21 18.14
C ALA A 45 -10.49 15.98 18.40
N TRP A 46 -10.91 14.81 17.94
CA TRP A 46 -10.15 13.56 17.94
C TRP A 46 -8.65 13.77 17.61
N PRO A 47 -7.74 13.44 18.54
CA PRO A 47 -6.30 13.56 18.30
C PRO A 47 -5.78 12.41 17.42
N CYS A 48 -4.78 12.71 16.58
CA CYS A 48 -4.18 11.72 15.68
C CYS A 48 -3.65 10.47 16.41
N VAL A 49 -3.13 10.65 17.63
CA VAL A 49 -2.57 9.56 18.45
C VAL A 49 -3.62 8.48 18.74
N LEU A 50 -4.85 8.89 19.06
CA LEU A 50 -5.95 7.95 19.31
C LEU A 50 -6.46 7.33 18.01
N LEU A 51 -6.59 8.13 16.95
CA LEU A 51 -7.05 7.65 15.63
C LEU A 51 -6.12 6.57 15.05
N ARG A 52 -4.80 6.67 15.30
CA ARG A 52 -3.83 5.65 14.85
C ARG A 52 -4.06 4.27 15.47
N LYS A 53 -4.70 4.17 16.64
CA LYS A 53 -5.00 2.90 17.32
C LYS A 53 -6.32 2.26 16.86
N LYS A 54 -7.11 2.93 16.02
CA LYS A 54 -8.43 2.46 15.58
C LYS A 54 -8.37 1.64 14.30
N SER A 55 -9.29 0.69 14.15
CA SER A 55 -9.45 -0.12 12.93
C SER A 55 -9.89 0.75 11.74
N PHE A 56 -9.75 0.25 10.52
CA PHE A 56 -10.25 0.95 9.33
C PHE A 56 -11.77 1.16 9.40
N GLU A 57 -12.50 0.12 9.82
CA GLU A 57 -13.97 0.15 9.93
C GLU A 57 -14.44 1.19 10.96
N ASP A 58 -13.77 1.29 12.10
CA ASP A 58 -14.11 2.30 13.11
C ASP A 58 -13.83 3.72 12.62
N LEU A 59 -12.71 3.92 11.90
CA LEU A 59 -12.38 5.22 11.31
C LEU A 59 -13.40 5.61 10.23
N HIS A 60 -13.87 4.63 9.46
CA HIS A 60 -14.88 4.83 8.43
C HIS A 60 -16.24 5.20 9.04
N LYS A 61 -16.69 4.47 10.07
CA LYS A 61 -17.89 4.81 10.85
C LYS A 61 -17.79 6.20 11.46
N LEU A 62 -16.66 6.52 12.10
CA LEU A 62 -16.40 7.83 12.68
C LEU A 62 -16.44 8.93 11.62
N TYR A 63 -15.87 8.69 10.44
CA TYR A 63 -15.89 9.64 9.34
C TYR A 63 -17.32 9.95 8.89
N TYR A 64 -18.20 8.94 8.81
CA TYR A 64 -19.62 9.17 8.49
C TYR A 64 -20.36 9.94 9.58
N ILE A 65 -20.08 9.66 10.85
CA ILE A 65 -20.65 10.45 11.97
C ILE A 65 -20.21 11.92 11.84
N CYS A 66 -18.92 12.17 11.60
CA CYS A 66 -18.42 13.51 11.34
C CYS A 66 -19.03 14.16 10.10
N LEU A 67 -19.30 13.38 9.04
CA LEU A 67 -19.94 13.88 7.83
C LEU A 67 -21.38 14.32 8.08
N LYS A 68 -22.17 13.52 8.82
CA LYS A 68 -23.53 13.87 9.24
C LYS A 68 -23.53 15.16 10.06
N GLU A 69 -22.67 15.25 11.07
CA GLU A 69 -22.53 16.45 11.90
C GLU A 69 -22.07 17.66 11.08
N LYS A 70 -21.13 17.49 10.14
CA LYS A 70 -20.69 18.56 9.24
C LYS A 70 -21.86 19.10 8.40
N ASN A 71 -22.70 18.23 7.86
CA ASN A 71 -23.84 18.63 7.04
C ASN A 71 -24.89 19.38 7.89
N LYS A 72 -25.18 18.89 9.11
CA LYS A 72 -26.01 19.59 10.10
C LYS A 72 -25.50 21.00 10.42
N LEU A 73 -24.22 21.13 10.74
CA LEU A 73 -23.61 22.43 11.08
C LEU A 73 -23.55 23.41 9.92
N LEU A 74 -23.32 22.93 8.70
CA LEU A 74 -23.37 23.78 7.49
C LEU A 74 -24.78 24.30 7.24
N GLY A 75 -25.78 23.47 7.48
CA GLY A 75 -27.17 23.86 7.42
C GLY A 75 -27.54 24.92 8.45
N GLU A 76 -27.12 24.75 9.72
CA GLU A 76 -27.28 25.77 10.77
C GLU A 76 -26.62 27.09 10.35
N GLN A 77 -25.39 27.02 9.83
CA GLN A 77 -24.65 28.19 9.37
C GLN A 77 -25.38 28.92 8.24
N TYR A 78 -25.96 28.19 7.28
CA TYR A 78 -26.71 28.76 6.17
C TYR A 78 -28.00 29.45 6.64
N PHE A 79 -28.76 28.82 7.54
CA PHE A 79 -29.95 29.44 8.13
C PHE A 79 -29.63 30.76 8.86
N HIS A 80 -28.55 30.76 9.65
CA HIS A 80 -28.11 31.98 10.34
C HIS A 80 -27.68 33.07 9.35
N LEU A 81 -27.01 32.69 8.27
CA LEU A 81 -26.63 33.60 7.19
C LEU A 81 -27.86 34.23 6.51
N GLN A 82 -28.87 33.42 6.17
CA GLN A 82 -30.13 33.91 5.57
C GLN A 82 -30.87 34.89 6.49
N ASN A 83 -30.87 34.61 7.80
CA ASN A 83 -31.53 35.44 8.80
C ASN A 83 -30.66 36.61 9.31
N SER A 84 -29.47 36.83 8.74
CA SER A 84 -28.52 37.84 9.20
C SER A 84 -28.18 37.74 10.70
N THR A 85 -28.18 36.52 11.26
CA THR A 85 -27.85 36.24 12.66
C THR A 85 -26.51 35.52 12.80
N LYS A 86 -25.89 35.59 13.99
CA LYS A 86 -24.64 34.85 14.27
C LYS A 86 -24.95 33.46 14.78
N MET A 87 -24.26 32.46 14.22
CA MET A 87 -24.34 31.07 14.68
C MET A 87 -23.73 30.90 16.07
N LEU A 88 -24.48 30.24 16.95
CA LEU A 88 -24.01 29.85 18.27
C LEU A 88 -22.95 28.74 18.17
N GLN A 89 -21.86 28.89 18.93
CA GLN A 89 -20.76 27.91 18.99
C GLN A 89 -20.20 27.49 17.62
N HIS A 90 -19.88 28.46 16.79
CA HIS A 90 -19.28 28.30 15.44
C HIS A 90 -17.98 27.46 15.41
N GLY A 91 -17.30 27.27 16.55
CA GLY A 91 -16.09 26.46 16.67
C GLY A 91 -16.30 24.95 16.39
N ARG A 92 -17.53 24.43 16.53
CA ARG A 92 -17.85 23.01 16.30
C ARG A 92 -17.48 22.54 14.89
N LEU A 93 -17.78 23.36 13.88
CA LEU A 93 -17.49 23.03 12.49
C LEU A 93 -15.99 22.88 12.23
N LYS A 94 -15.17 23.74 12.86
CA LYS A 94 -13.71 23.66 12.78
C LYS A 94 -13.20 22.36 13.41
N LYS A 95 -13.74 21.97 14.57
CA LYS A 95 -13.40 20.72 15.25
C LYS A 95 -13.71 19.51 14.37
N VAL A 96 -14.91 19.42 13.78
CA VAL A 96 -15.32 18.32 12.88
C VAL A 96 -14.45 18.25 11.62
N LYS A 97 -14.17 19.39 10.97
CA LYS A 97 -13.26 19.42 9.81
C LYS A 97 -11.85 18.95 10.19
N LEU A 98 -11.38 19.32 11.38
CA LEU A 98 -10.08 18.90 11.89
C LEU A 98 -10.02 17.39 12.14
N THR A 99 -11.05 16.78 12.71
CA THR A 99 -11.11 15.32 12.91
C THR A 99 -11.10 14.59 11.57
N MET A 100 -11.90 15.03 10.59
CA MET A 100 -11.92 14.45 9.25
C MET A 100 -10.54 14.54 8.56
N LYS A 101 -9.88 15.70 8.62
CA LYS A 101 -8.51 15.88 8.10
C LYS A 101 -7.51 14.94 8.77
N ARG A 102 -7.61 14.76 10.09
CA ARG A 102 -6.73 13.85 10.85
C ARG A 102 -6.98 12.39 10.50
N ILE A 103 -8.24 11.98 10.30
CA ILE A 103 -8.59 10.62 9.82
C ILE A 103 -7.91 10.38 8.47
N LEU A 104 -8.09 11.29 7.50
CA LEU A 104 -7.45 11.18 6.19
C LEU A 104 -5.92 11.09 6.32
N THR A 105 -5.31 11.95 7.14
CA THR A 105 -3.86 11.94 7.39
C THR A 105 -3.39 10.59 7.93
N VAL A 106 -4.12 10.00 8.89
CA VAL A 106 -3.79 8.68 9.44
C VAL A 106 -3.88 7.59 8.37
N LEU A 107 -4.92 7.59 7.55
CA LEU A 107 -5.09 6.62 6.46
C LEU A 107 -3.98 6.75 5.40
N SER A 108 -3.66 7.99 4.97
CA SER A 108 -2.56 8.25 4.04
C SER A 108 -1.22 7.77 4.61
N ARG A 109 -0.94 8.04 5.89
CA ARG A 109 0.30 7.59 6.54
C ARG A 109 0.40 6.07 6.63
N ARG A 110 -0.71 5.37 6.89
CA ARG A 110 -0.77 3.89 6.87
C ARG A 110 -0.46 3.35 5.47
N ALA A 111 -1.11 3.91 4.45
CA ALA A 111 -0.86 3.51 3.07
C ALA A 111 0.61 3.74 2.64
N ILE A 112 1.19 4.89 2.99
CA ILE A 112 2.61 5.18 2.73
C ILE A 112 3.51 4.17 3.46
N HIS A 113 3.19 3.83 4.71
CA HIS A 113 3.95 2.84 5.48
C HIS A 113 3.94 1.46 4.81
N ASP A 114 2.76 0.98 4.42
CA ASP A 114 2.62 -0.31 3.72
C ASP A 114 3.38 -0.32 2.38
N GLN A 115 3.37 0.79 1.66
CA GLN A 115 4.17 0.97 0.44
C GLN A 115 5.67 0.88 0.72
N CYS A 116 6.16 1.54 1.77
CA CYS A 116 7.57 1.48 2.15
C CYS A 116 8.00 0.07 2.56
N LEU A 117 7.17 -0.67 3.32
CA LEU A 117 7.45 -2.07 3.66
C LEU A 117 7.56 -2.92 2.40
N ARG A 118 6.57 -2.82 1.51
CA ARG A 118 6.57 -3.53 0.24
C ARG A 118 7.80 -3.19 -0.62
N ALA A 119 8.20 -1.92 -0.67
CA ALA A 119 9.39 -1.50 -1.40
C ALA A 119 10.69 -2.07 -0.81
N LYS A 120 10.79 -2.19 0.53
CA LYS A 120 11.93 -2.85 1.19
C LYS A 120 11.99 -4.34 0.85
N ASP A 121 10.86 -5.03 0.89
CA ASP A 121 10.79 -6.46 0.54
C ASP A 121 11.16 -6.68 -0.93
N MET A 122 10.70 -5.79 -1.82
CA MET A 122 11.07 -5.80 -3.23
C MET A 122 12.58 -5.66 -3.43
N LEU A 123 13.19 -4.68 -2.76
CA LEU A 123 14.62 -4.41 -2.86
C LEU A 123 15.44 -5.61 -2.37
N LYS A 124 15.05 -6.22 -1.24
CA LYS A 124 15.70 -7.42 -0.73
C LYS A 124 15.66 -8.58 -1.73
N LYS A 125 14.49 -8.85 -2.32
CA LYS A 125 14.34 -9.90 -3.35
C LYS A 125 15.15 -9.61 -4.61
N GLN A 126 15.28 -8.32 -4.96
CA GLN A 126 16.10 -7.90 -6.09
C GLN A 126 17.59 -8.13 -5.80
N GLU A 127 18.08 -7.76 -4.62
CA GLU A 127 19.46 -8.02 -4.19
C GLU A 127 19.77 -9.52 -4.19
N GLU A 128 18.86 -10.35 -3.67
CA GLU A 128 18.98 -11.81 -3.70
C GLU A 128 19.07 -12.34 -5.14
N ARG A 129 18.20 -11.86 -6.04
CA ARG A 129 18.25 -12.21 -7.46
C ARG A 129 19.59 -11.80 -8.09
N GLU A 130 20.01 -10.56 -7.89
CA GLU A 130 21.26 -10.03 -8.45
C GLU A 130 22.48 -10.83 -7.98
N PHE A 131 22.50 -11.22 -6.71
CA PHE A 131 23.54 -12.09 -6.15
C PHE A 131 23.64 -13.43 -6.89
N TYR A 132 22.52 -14.12 -7.10
CA TYR A 132 22.50 -15.40 -7.82
C TYR A 132 22.80 -15.24 -9.32
N GLU A 133 22.33 -14.18 -9.98
CA GLU A 133 22.69 -13.89 -11.38
C GLU A 133 24.20 -13.64 -11.53
N ILE A 134 24.82 -12.91 -10.59
CA ILE A 134 26.27 -12.67 -10.58
C ILE A 134 27.03 -13.99 -10.39
N GLN A 135 26.59 -14.86 -9.47
CA GLN A 135 27.21 -16.17 -9.28
C GLN A 135 27.10 -17.03 -10.55
N LYS A 136 25.90 -17.09 -11.14
CA LYS A 136 25.65 -17.82 -12.39
C LYS A 136 26.54 -17.30 -13.52
N PHE A 137 26.65 -15.98 -13.66
CA PHE A 137 27.49 -15.34 -14.66
C PHE A 137 28.96 -15.76 -14.53
N LYS A 138 29.52 -15.73 -13.32
CA LYS A 138 30.90 -16.19 -13.05
C LYS A 138 31.11 -17.66 -13.40
N LEU A 139 30.14 -18.52 -13.08
CA LEU A 139 30.19 -19.95 -13.42
C LEU A 139 30.09 -20.19 -14.93
N ASN A 140 29.27 -19.42 -15.65
CA ASN A 140 29.18 -19.48 -17.11
C ASN A 140 30.49 -19.07 -17.80
N GLU A 141 31.14 -18.01 -17.33
CA GLU A 141 32.47 -17.60 -17.80
C GLU A 141 33.51 -18.73 -17.62
N GLN A 142 33.57 -19.32 -16.42
CA GLN A 142 34.45 -20.46 -16.15
C GLN A 142 34.14 -21.65 -17.06
N LEU A 143 32.86 -21.97 -17.25
CA LEU A 143 32.39 -23.04 -18.11
C LEU A 143 32.79 -22.79 -19.57
N LEU A 144 32.70 -21.55 -20.06
CA LEU A 144 33.13 -21.18 -21.40
C LEU A 144 34.63 -21.42 -21.59
N CYS A 145 35.47 -20.98 -20.65
CA CYS A 145 36.92 -21.22 -20.68
C CYS A 145 37.25 -22.73 -20.71
N LEU A 146 36.59 -23.53 -19.86
CA LEU A 146 36.82 -24.98 -19.82
C LEU A 146 36.35 -25.69 -21.09
N LYS A 147 35.19 -25.28 -21.65
CA LYS A 147 34.70 -25.80 -22.93
C LYS A 147 35.63 -25.46 -24.08
N HIS A 148 36.18 -24.25 -24.09
CA HIS A 148 37.19 -23.85 -25.08
C HIS A 148 38.46 -24.71 -24.96
N LYS A 149 39.00 -24.89 -23.75
CA LYS A 149 40.16 -25.77 -23.51
C LYS A 149 39.89 -27.22 -23.96
N MET A 150 38.70 -27.74 -23.67
CA MET A 150 38.25 -29.06 -24.12
C MET A 150 38.22 -29.16 -25.65
N ASN A 151 37.67 -28.16 -26.33
CA ASN A 151 37.57 -28.15 -27.80
C ASN A 151 38.96 -28.12 -28.46
N ILE A 152 39.91 -27.38 -27.88
CA ILE A 152 41.31 -27.40 -28.31
C ILE A 152 41.88 -28.81 -28.18
N LEU A 153 41.76 -29.45 -27.02
CA LEU A 153 42.30 -30.80 -26.80
C LEU A 153 41.69 -31.86 -27.73
N LYS A 154 40.39 -31.77 -28.00
CA LYS A 154 39.70 -32.67 -28.96
C LYS A 154 40.27 -32.58 -30.37
N LYS A 155 40.69 -31.38 -30.81
CA LYS A 155 41.28 -31.17 -32.14
C LYS A 155 42.59 -31.94 -32.34
N TYR A 156 43.35 -32.15 -31.27
CA TYR A 156 44.63 -32.87 -31.31
C TYR A 156 44.49 -34.39 -31.09
N ASN A 157 43.26 -34.94 -31.14
CA ASN A 157 42.96 -36.39 -31.08
C ASN A 157 43.62 -37.17 -29.91
N SER A 158 43.83 -36.50 -28.78
CA SER A 158 44.47 -37.08 -27.59
C SER A 158 43.41 -37.51 -26.57
N PHE A 159 42.95 -38.77 -26.61
CA PHE A 159 42.11 -39.32 -25.53
C PHE A 159 42.97 -39.43 -24.26
N SER A 160 42.85 -38.43 -23.39
CA SER A 160 43.72 -38.28 -22.22
C SER A 160 42.92 -38.22 -20.92
N LEU A 161 43.57 -38.60 -19.81
CA LEU A 161 43.01 -38.42 -18.46
C LEU A 161 42.62 -36.95 -18.18
N GLU A 162 43.31 -35.99 -18.82
CA GLU A 162 42.99 -34.57 -18.72
C GLU A 162 41.60 -34.25 -19.31
N GLN A 163 41.20 -34.89 -20.41
CA GLN A 163 39.85 -34.74 -20.95
C GLN A 163 38.81 -35.26 -19.96
N ILE A 164 39.02 -36.42 -19.35
CA ILE A 164 38.09 -36.97 -18.35
C ILE A 164 37.96 -36.02 -17.15
N SER A 165 39.07 -35.49 -16.63
CA SER A 165 39.06 -34.51 -15.54
C SER A 165 38.32 -33.20 -15.90
N LEU A 166 38.55 -32.69 -17.11
CA LEU A 166 37.85 -31.50 -17.62
C LEU A 166 36.36 -31.76 -17.81
N THR A 167 35.95 -32.93 -18.31
CA THR A 167 34.53 -33.29 -18.43
C THR A 167 33.85 -33.32 -17.07
N PHE A 168 34.49 -33.90 -16.05
CA PHE A 168 33.97 -33.92 -14.69
C PHE A 168 33.83 -32.51 -14.11
N SER A 169 34.83 -31.66 -14.33
CA SER A 169 34.81 -30.25 -13.89
C SER A 169 33.70 -29.46 -14.56
N ILE A 170 33.50 -29.63 -15.88
CA ILE A 170 32.39 -29.04 -16.62
C ILE A 170 31.06 -29.51 -16.03
N LYS A 171 30.87 -30.83 -15.86
CA LYS A 171 29.64 -31.42 -15.31
C LYS A 171 29.33 -30.85 -13.92
N LYS A 172 30.35 -30.69 -13.06
CA LYS A 172 30.22 -30.09 -11.72
C LYS A 172 29.74 -28.65 -11.78
N ILE A 173 30.25 -27.85 -12.71
CA ILE A 173 29.83 -26.45 -12.90
C ILE A 173 28.40 -26.39 -13.48
N GLU A 174 28.07 -27.25 -14.46
CA GLU A 174 26.72 -27.35 -15.04
C GLU A 174 25.69 -27.68 -13.96
N ASN A 175 25.98 -28.63 -13.07
CA ASN A 175 25.09 -28.97 -11.95
C ASN A 175 24.88 -27.77 -11.00
N LYS A 176 25.93 -26.99 -10.69
CA LYS A 176 25.81 -25.78 -9.87
C LYS A 176 24.96 -24.71 -10.54
N ILE A 177 25.10 -24.52 -11.85
CA ILE A 177 24.28 -23.58 -12.63
C ILE A 177 22.80 -24.01 -12.56
N GLN A 178 22.51 -25.30 -12.72
CA GLN A 178 21.15 -25.83 -12.60
C GLN A 178 20.55 -25.58 -11.20
N GLN A 179 21.32 -25.81 -10.14
CA GLN A 179 20.89 -25.50 -8.77
C GLN A 179 20.54 -24.02 -8.59
N ILE A 180 21.38 -23.12 -9.13
CA ILE A 180 21.11 -21.67 -9.10
C ILE A 180 19.87 -21.33 -9.92
N ASP A 181 19.63 -21.96 -11.07
CA ASP A 181 18.45 -21.72 -11.90
C ASP A 181 17.14 -22.12 -11.22
N ILE A 182 17.15 -23.22 -10.46
CA ILE A 182 16.00 -23.63 -9.63
C ILE A 182 15.63 -22.51 -8.64
N ILE A 183 16.62 -21.83 -8.06
CA ILE A 183 16.42 -20.73 -7.11
C ILE A 183 16.05 -19.42 -7.84
N LEU A 184 16.64 -19.14 -9.00
CA LEU A 184 16.41 -17.90 -9.75
C LEU A 184 15.02 -17.82 -10.40
N ASN A 185 14.48 -18.94 -10.89
CA ASN A 185 13.20 -18.95 -11.60
C ASN A 185 12.02 -18.35 -10.79
N PRO A 186 11.78 -18.76 -9.53
CA PRO A 186 10.76 -18.11 -8.70
C PRO A 186 11.10 -16.65 -8.42
N LEU A 187 12.37 -16.31 -8.10
CA LEU A 187 12.79 -14.93 -7.85
C LEU A 187 12.58 -14.01 -9.06
N ARG A 188 12.83 -14.49 -10.29
CA ARG A 188 12.53 -13.76 -11.53
C ARG A 188 11.05 -13.50 -11.70
N LYS A 189 10.22 -14.51 -11.46
CA LYS A 189 8.75 -14.40 -11.53
C LYS A 189 8.24 -13.40 -10.50
N GLU A 190 8.71 -13.49 -9.25
CA GLU A 190 8.36 -12.56 -8.19
C GLU A 190 8.80 -11.13 -8.52
N THR A 191 10.06 -10.91 -8.86
CA THR A 191 10.57 -9.57 -9.24
C THR A 191 9.85 -8.99 -10.46
N MET A 192 9.43 -9.81 -11.43
CA MET A 192 8.62 -9.36 -12.56
C MET A 192 7.22 -8.88 -12.13
N TYR A 193 6.50 -9.64 -11.30
CA TYR A 193 5.21 -9.19 -10.75
C TYR A 193 5.34 -7.96 -9.85
N LEU A 194 6.50 -7.77 -9.22
CA LEU A 194 6.78 -6.61 -8.39
C LEU A 194 7.01 -5.33 -9.21
N LEU A 195 7.42 -5.45 -10.49
CA LEU A 195 7.50 -4.32 -11.43
C LEU A 195 6.13 -3.90 -11.98
N ILE A 196 5.12 -4.76 -11.90
CA ILE A 196 3.77 -4.44 -12.37
C ILE A 196 3.10 -3.49 -11.36
N PRO A 197 2.68 -2.28 -11.78
CA PRO A 197 2.09 -1.31 -10.87
C PRO A 197 0.77 -1.85 -10.32
N HIS A 198 0.68 -1.93 -9.00
CA HIS A 198 -0.60 -2.23 -8.37
C HIS A 198 -1.55 -1.05 -8.58
N PHE A 199 -2.74 -1.32 -9.14
CA PHE A 199 -3.71 -0.29 -9.54
C PHE A 199 -3.99 0.76 -8.45
N LYS A 200 -4.03 0.32 -7.17
CA LYS A 200 -4.21 1.17 -5.97
C LYS A 200 -3.19 2.32 -5.83
N TYR A 201 -2.01 2.21 -6.43
CA TYR A 201 -0.90 3.16 -6.28
C TYR A 201 -0.59 3.93 -7.56
N GLN A 202 -1.46 3.81 -8.56
CA GLN A 202 -1.35 4.60 -9.78
C GLN A 202 -1.77 6.04 -9.49
N ARG A 203 -1.06 7.02 -10.06
CA ARG A 203 -1.40 8.46 -9.95
C ARG A 203 -2.84 8.78 -10.37
N LYS A 204 -3.42 7.98 -11.26
CA LYS A 204 -4.82 8.10 -11.70
C LYS A 204 -5.83 7.87 -10.57
N TYR A 205 -5.46 7.13 -9.53
CA TYR A 205 -6.36 6.68 -8.46
C TYR A 205 -5.88 7.02 -7.04
N SER A 206 -4.78 7.78 -6.90
CA SER A 206 -4.23 8.16 -5.58
C SER A 206 -3.43 9.47 -5.62
N ASP A 207 -3.61 10.32 -4.60
CA ASP A 207 -2.83 11.55 -4.35
C ASP A 207 -1.45 11.27 -3.73
N LEU A 208 -1.09 9.99 -3.58
CA LEU A 208 0.21 9.58 -3.08
C LEU A 208 1.28 9.94 -4.13
N PRO A 209 2.52 10.25 -3.71
CA PRO A 209 3.62 10.37 -4.66
C PRO A 209 3.61 9.09 -5.50
N GLY A 210 3.57 9.25 -6.83
CA GLY A 210 3.43 8.14 -7.77
C GLY A 210 4.53 7.10 -7.61
N PHE A 211 4.48 6.03 -8.39
CA PHE A 211 5.43 4.93 -8.32
C PHE A 211 6.90 5.39 -8.27
N ILE A 212 7.65 4.87 -7.29
CA ILE A 212 9.11 4.96 -7.26
C ILE A 212 9.60 3.96 -8.30
N SER A 213 9.91 4.44 -9.51
CA SER A 213 10.39 3.59 -10.60
C SER A 213 11.84 3.20 -10.40
N TRP A 214 12.06 2.00 -9.87
CA TRP A 214 13.37 1.34 -9.90
C TRP A 214 13.66 0.78 -11.30
N LYS A 215 13.65 1.63 -12.34
CA LYS A 215 14.09 1.26 -13.71
C LYS A 215 15.61 1.31 -13.84
N LYS A 216 16.31 0.54 -13.01
CA LYS A 216 17.71 0.16 -13.28
C LYS A 216 17.83 -1.34 -13.10
N GLN A 217 17.44 -2.09 -14.13
CA GLN A 217 17.87 -3.47 -14.29
C GLN A 217 19.34 -3.46 -14.74
N ASN A 218 20.23 -3.02 -13.86
CA ASN A 218 21.66 -2.95 -14.13
C ASN A 218 22.34 -4.08 -13.36
N ILE A 219 22.59 -5.22 -14.00
CA ILE A 219 23.47 -6.24 -13.43
C ILE A 219 24.86 -5.61 -13.31
N ILE A 220 25.37 -5.42 -12.09
CA ILE A 220 26.67 -4.79 -11.83
C ILE A 220 27.82 -5.47 -12.60
N ALA A 221 27.72 -6.79 -12.82
CA ALA A 221 28.68 -7.55 -13.63
C ALA A 221 28.75 -7.06 -15.09
N LEU A 222 27.64 -6.61 -15.68
CA LEU A 222 27.65 -6.01 -17.03
C LEU A 222 28.39 -4.67 -17.05
N ARG A 223 28.26 -3.83 -16.01
CA ARG A 223 28.99 -2.53 -15.93
C ARG A 223 30.51 -2.73 -15.90
N ASN A 224 30.98 -3.69 -15.09
CA ASN A 224 32.41 -3.97 -14.94
C ASN A 224 33.03 -4.65 -16.19
N ASN A 225 32.20 -5.32 -17.01
CA ASN A 225 32.65 -5.89 -18.28
C ASN A 225 32.52 -4.90 -19.45
N MET A 226 31.53 -3.99 -19.44
CA MET A 226 31.40 -2.92 -20.43
C MET A 226 32.58 -1.94 -20.38
N SER A 227 33.12 -1.65 -19.19
CA SER A 227 34.35 -0.85 -19.07
C SER A 227 35.60 -1.54 -19.61
N LYS A 228 35.61 -2.89 -19.66
CA LYS A 228 36.69 -3.67 -20.29
C LYS A 228 36.57 -3.71 -21.81
N LEU A 229 35.36 -3.66 -22.36
CA LEU A 229 35.12 -3.60 -23.81
C LEU A 229 35.66 -2.32 -24.45
N HIS A 230 35.61 -1.18 -23.75
CA HIS A 230 36.20 0.08 -24.22
C HIS A 230 37.73 0.15 -24.17
N ARG A 231 38.40 -0.89 -23.66
CA ARG A 231 39.88 -0.98 -23.67
C ARG A 231 40.43 -1.75 -24.88
N LEU A 232 39.55 -2.24 -25.75
CA LEU A 232 39.89 -3.03 -26.94
C LEU A 232 39.64 -2.26 -28.26
N TYR A 233 39.34 -0.97 -28.19
CA TYR A 233 39.29 -0.05 -29.32
C TYR A 233 40.32 1.07 -29.15
#